data_AF-A0A3B8ID87-F1
#
_entry.id   AF-A0A3B8ID87-F1
#
_cell.length_a   1.000
_cell.length_b   1.000
_cell.length_c   1.000
_cell.angle_alpha   90.00
_cell.angle_beta   90.00
_cell.angle_gamma   90.00
#
_symmetry.space_group_name_H-M   'P 1'
#
loop_
_entity.id
_entity.type
_entity.pdbx_description
1 polymer ?
#
loop_
_entity_poly.entity_id
_entity_poly.type
_entity_poly.pdbx_seq_one_letter_code
_entity_poly.pdbx_strand_id
1 'polypeptide(L)'
;MRCWIAWLLAWGCALPGFGQAFESFSEEYNFYTYLLREDYPGEAFTVLEKLSLRPGLTVGQRDTVQYAMGRFHYERQELLLAAEAFGEVSSTNTELWTEAVFFRAFGLAYSGQPNIAIQELDQVTFKDPQYQELKVYQQAGMALLARDFAAYEQYKQGFTGTYFAFAEEEKNSQQWADDLQNFPGKRPWLAGTLSAIVPGLGRVYANKWGQGLATFMQVGVFGAQAWEGYRKDGLVSWRFITFAAVGSIFYISNVVGSVFAAQQRNQEFYEAVDYRLKLDLHMPLRTLFR
;
A
#
# COMPACT_ATOMS: atom_id res chain seq x y z
N MET A 1 -51.61 -82.37 -10.46
CA MET A 1 -50.45 -83.07 -9.87
C MET A 1 -49.54 -82.04 -9.20
N ARG A 2 -49.32 -82.16 -7.88
CA ARG A 2 -48.11 -81.86 -7.03
C ARG A 2 -47.24 -80.63 -7.39
N CYS A 3 -46.67 -79.80 -6.51
CA CYS A 3 -46.52 -79.58 -5.06
C CYS A 3 -45.85 -78.18 -4.96
N TRP A 4 -46.34 -77.22 -4.16
CA TRP A 4 -45.84 -76.75 -2.84
C TRP A 4 -44.37 -76.28 -2.71
N ILE A 5 -44.22 -75.21 -1.90
CA ILE A 5 -43.03 -74.60 -1.22
C ILE A 5 -42.51 -73.31 -1.89
N ALA A 6 -42.77 -72.07 -1.44
CA ALA A 6 -42.75 -71.41 -0.12
C ALA A 6 -41.34 -71.01 0.38
N TRP A 7 -41.10 -69.68 0.37
CA TRP A 7 -40.24 -68.88 1.25
C TRP A 7 -38.70 -68.97 1.17
N LEU A 8 -38.08 -67.85 0.76
CA LEU A 8 -36.79 -67.30 1.25
C LEU A 8 -36.88 -65.76 1.15
N LEU A 9 -37.19 -65.05 2.26
CA LEU A 9 -36.24 -64.28 3.09
C LEU A 9 -35.49 -63.20 2.28
N ALA A 10 -35.91 -61.94 2.29
CA ALA A 10 -35.76 -60.95 3.37
C ALA A 10 -34.30 -60.72 3.80
N TRP A 11 -33.61 -59.81 3.11
CA TRP A 11 -32.58 -58.93 3.68
C TRP A 11 -32.48 -57.67 2.81
N GLY A 12 -33.38 -56.71 3.10
CA GLY A 12 -33.20 -55.33 2.68
C GLY A 12 -32.19 -54.69 3.63
N CYS A 13 -30.97 -54.46 3.14
CA CYS A 13 -30.02 -53.58 3.80
C CYS A 13 -30.63 -52.17 3.86
N ALA A 14 -31.12 -51.78 5.03
CA ALA A 14 -31.33 -50.38 5.35
C ALA A 14 -29.93 -49.73 5.43
N LEU A 15 -29.51 -49.07 4.34
CA LEU A 15 -28.44 -48.09 4.42
C LEU A 15 -28.92 -47.00 5.38
N PRO A 16 -28.19 -46.68 6.46
CA PRO A 16 -28.48 -45.47 7.21
C PRO A 16 -28.30 -44.32 6.23
N GLY A 17 -29.38 -43.57 6.00
CA GLY A 17 -29.28 -42.29 5.33
C GLY A 17 -28.26 -41.46 6.10
N PHE A 18 -27.10 -41.22 5.49
CA PHE A 18 -26.27 -40.08 5.82
C PHE A 18 -27.13 -38.85 5.51
N GLY A 19 -28.00 -38.49 6.47
CA GLY A 19 -28.47 -37.13 6.56
C GLY A 19 -27.21 -36.30 6.77
N GLN A 20 -26.78 -35.58 5.73
CA GLN A 20 -25.93 -34.43 5.93
C GLN A 20 -26.70 -33.54 6.90
N ALA A 21 -26.35 -33.62 8.19
CA ALA A 21 -26.79 -32.62 9.14
C ALA A 21 -26.35 -31.29 8.54
N PHE A 22 -27.30 -30.40 8.27
CA PHE A 22 -26.96 -29.06 7.83
C PHE A 22 -26.15 -28.44 8.96
N GLU A 23 -24.82 -28.40 8.82
CA GLU A 23 -23.95 -27.84 9.85
C GLU A 23 -24.44 -26.43 10.18
N SER A 24 -24.54 -26.15 11.47
CA SER A 24 -24.99 -24.84 11.92
C SER A 24 -23.95 -23.79 11.54
N PHE A 25 -24.38 -22.54 11.33
CA PHE A 25 -23.44 -21.44 11.04
C PHE A 25 -22.32 -21.36 12.09
N SER A 26 -22.65 -21.57 13.36
CA SER A 26 -21.67 -21.51 14.45
C SER A 26 -20.62 -22.62 14.35
N GLU A 27 -21.00 -23.83 13.93
CA GLU A 27 -20.04 -24.94 13.76
C GLU A 27 -19.08 -24.65 12.61
N GLU A 28 -19.59 -24.22 11.45
CA GLU A 28 -18.76 -23.87 10.30
C GLU A 28 -17.83 -22.68 10.60
N TYR A 29 -18.33 -21.66 11.31
CA TYR A 29 -17.50 -20.50 11.69
C TYR A 29 -16.44 -20.87 12.74
N ASN A 30 -16.77 -21.73 13.70
CA ASN A 30 -15.79 -22.27 14.64
C ASN A 30 -14.72 -23.10 13.93
N PHE A 31 -15.10 -23.87 12.91
CA PHE A 31 -14.17 -24.62 12.08
C PHE A 31 -13.24 -23.70 11.27
N TYR A 32 -13.78 -22.63 10.67
CA TYR A 32 -12.96 -21.56 10.07
C TYR A 32 -11.92 -21.01 11.06
N THR A 33 -12.36 -20.69 12.27
CA THR A 33 -11.50 -20.09 13.30
C THR A 33 -10.43 -21.09 13.78
N TYR A 34 -10.77 -22.38 13.83
CA TYR A 34 -9.82 -23.45 14.12
C TYR A 34 -8.74 -23.56 13.03
N LEU A 35 -9.14 -23.56 11.76
CA LEU A 35 -8.19 -23.62 10.64
C LEU A 35 -7.21 -22.45 10.63
N LEU A 36 -7.67 -21.23 10.95
CA LEU A 36 -6.77 -20.08 11.10
C LEU A 36 -5.76 -20.26 12.24
N ARG A 37 -6.19 -20.84 13.36
CA ARG A 37 -5.31 -21.07 14.51
C ARG A 37 -4.23 -22.10 14.21
N GLU A 38 -4.56 -23.11 13.43
CA GLU A 38 -3.66 -24.19 13.02
C GLU A 38 -2.83 -23.84 11.76
N ASP A 39 -2.85 -22.57 11.33
CA ASP A 39 -2.07 -22.06 10.18
C ASP A 39 -2.44 -22.70 8.83
N TYR A 40 -3.75 -22.94 8.62
CA TYR A 40 -4.34 -23.39 7.35
C TYR A 40 -5.19 -22.28 6.71
N PRO A 41 -4.59 -21.15 6.27
CA PRO A 41 -5.35 -19.98 5.81
C PRO A 41 -6.10 -20.20 4.49
N GLY A 42 -5.60 -21.08 3.60
CA GLY A 42 -6.28 -21.37 2.33
C GLY A 42 -7.58 -22.13 2.54
N GLU A 43 -7.56 -23.14 3.40
CA GLU A 43 -8.71 -23.93 3.81
C GLU A 43 -9.69 -23.06 4.61
N ALA A 44 -9.18 -22.23 5.52
CA ALA A 44 -9.99 -21.28 6.26
C ALA A 44 -10.77 -20.35 5.31
N PHE A 45 -10.09 -19.78 4.31
CA PHE A 45 -10.75 -18.95 3.31
C PHE A 45 -11.82 -19.71 2.51
N THR A 46 -11.55 -20.96 2.16
CA THR A 46 -12.54 -21.81 1.45
C THR A 46 -13.81 -22.00 2.28
N VAL A 47 -13.68 -22.21 3.60
CA VAL A 47 -14.83 -22.29 4.51
C VAL A 47 -15.56 -20.95 4.57
N LEU A 48 -14.83 -19.85 4.62
CA LEU A 48 -15.41 -18.51 4.71
C LEU A 48 -16.16 -18.10 3.43
N GLU A 49 -15.64 -18.45 2.26
CA GLU A 49 -16.29 -18.25 0.96
C GLU A 49 -17.57 -19.09 0.86
N LYS A 50 -17.54 -20.34 1.32
CA LYS A 50 -18.74 -21.18 1.40
C LYS A 50 -19.80 -20.56 2.33
N LEU A 51 -19.38 -20.02 3.47
CA LEU A 51 -20.27 -19.33 4.42
C LEU A 51 -20.88 -18.07 3.81
N SER A 52 -20.12 -17.26 3.06
CA SER A 52 -20.63 -16.01 2.46
C SER A 52 -21.71 -16.23 1.42
N LEU A 53 -21.69 -17.38 0.74
CA LEU A 53 -22.68 -17.80 -0.26
C LEU A 53 -23.92 -18.47 0.35
N ARG A 54 -23.95 -18.71 1.67
CA ARG A 54 -25.05 -19.42 2.32
C ARG A 54 -26.35 -18.60 2.26
N PRO A 55 -27.46 -19.14 1.73
CA PRO A 55 -28.73 -18.44 1.74
C PRO A 55 -29.30 -18.38 3.16
N GLY A 56 -30.05 -17.30 3.46
CA GLY A 56 -30.80 -17.17 4.72
C GLY A 56 -29.97 -16.77 5.95
N LEU A 57 -28.74 -16.28 5.77
CA LEU A 57 -27.97 -15.70 6.87
C LEU A 57 -28.70 -14.48 7.48
N THR A 58 -28.67 -14.39 8.80
CA THR A 58 -29.12 -13.17 9.50
C THR A 58 -28.17 -12.01 9.21
N VAL A 59 -28.59 -10.76 9.49
CA VAL A 59 -27.73 -9.58 9.32
C VAL A 59 -26.43 -9.74 10.11
N GLY A 60 -26.51 -10.11 11.40
CA GLY A 60 -25.32 -10.32 12.22
C GLY A 60 -24.38 -11.42 11.71
N GLN A 61 -24.93 -12.53 11.19
CA GLN A 61 -24.11 -13.58 10.58
C GLN A 61 -23.38 -13.11 9.32
N ARG A 62 -24.06 -12.31 8.47
CA ARG A 62 -23.42 -11.70 7.30
C ARG A 62 -22.32 -10.72 7.71
N ASP A 63 -22.58 -9.86 8.69
CA ASP A 63 -21.59 -8.91 9.21
C ASP A 63 -20.33 -9.64 9.71
N THR A 64 -20.51 -10.75 10.45
CA THR A 64 -19.40 -11.58 10.93
C THR A 64 -18.58 -12.19 9.78
N VAL A 65 -19.24 -12.71 8.74
CA VAL A 65 -18.55 -13.28 7.57
C VAL A 65 -17.82 -12.19 6.78
N GLN A 66 -18.48 -11.05 6.53
CA GLN A 66 -17.89 -9.95 5.75
C GLN A 66 -16.71 -9.30 6.46
N TYR A 67 -16.83 -9.08 7.78
CA TYR A 67 -15.72 -8.61 8.58
C TYR A 67 -14.54 -9.59 8.55
N ALA A 68 -14.80 -10.89 8.70
CA ALA A 68 -13.76 -11.93 8.60
C ALA A 68 -13.10 -11.98 7.21
N MET A 69 -13.87 -11.77 6.13
CA MET A 69 -13.35 -11.66 4.77
C MET A 69 -12.45 -10.44 4.62
N GLY A 70 -12.92 -9.30 5.13
CA GLY A 70 -12.16 -8.05 5.17
C GLY A 70 -10.81 -8.24 5.85
N ARG A 71 -10.81 -8.82 7.07
CA ARG A 71 -9.57 -9.14 7.81
C ARG A 71 -8.69 -10.11 7.03
N PHE A 72 -9.25 -11.14 6.41
CA PHE A 72 -8.47 -12.10 5.62
C PHE A 72 -7.73 -11.44 4.45
N HIS A 73 -8.44 -10.64 3.64
CA HIS A 73 -7.83 -9.89 2.54
C HIS A 73 -6.83 -8.84 3.03
N TYR A 74 -7.12 -8.23 4.18
CA TYR A 74 -6.26 -7.24 4.82
C TYR A 74 -4.88 -7.79 5.18
N GLU A 75 -4.84 -8.94 5.87
CA GLU A 75 -3.58 -9.60 6.26
C GLU A 75 -2.73 -10.00 5.03
N ARG A 76 -3.37 -10.20 3.87
CA ARG A 76 -2.72 -10.51 2.58
C ARG A 76 -2.36 -9.28 1.76
N GLN A 77 -2.57 -8.07 2.29
CA GLN A 77 -2.37 -6.80 1.59
C GLN A 77 -3.24 -6.62 0.33
N GLU A 78 -4.34 -7.37 0.24
CA GLU A 78 -5.35 -7.25 -0.82
C GLU A 78 -6.35 -6.14 -0.46
N LEU A 79 -5.84 -4.91 -0.29
CA LEU A 79 -6.52 -3.83 0.45
C LEU A 79 -7.84 -3.34 -0.18
N LEU A 80 -7.98 -3.45 -1.51
CA LEU A 80 -9.24 -3.09 -2.18
C LEU A 80 -10.34 -4.12 -1.88
N LEU A 81 -10.02 -5.42 -1.96
CA LEU A 81 -10.95 -6.50 -1.59
C LEU A 81 -11.30 -6.45 -0.11
N ALA A 82 -10.32 -6.11 0.73
CA ALA A 82 -10.56 -5.88 2.15
C ALA A 82 -11.57 -4.73 2.36
N ALA A 83 -11.36 -3.58 1.71
CA ALA A 83 -12.24 -2.42 1.81
C ALA A 83 -13.66 -2.70 1.29
N GLU A 84 -13.79 -3.47 0.21
CA GLU A 84 -15.09 -3.93 -0.31
C GLU A 84 -15.83 -4.76 0.74
N ALA A 85 -15.19 -5.82 1.26
CA ALA A 85 -15.79 -6.68 2.28
C ALA A 85 -16.15 -5.92 3.57
N PHE A 86 -15.27 -5.01 4.05
CA PHE A 86 -15.57 -4.18 5.22
C PHE A 86 -16.76 -3.24 5.00
N GLY A 87 -17.03 -2.80 3.78
CA GLY A 87 -18.19 -1.94 3.50
C GLY A 87 -19.53 -2.64 3.51
N GLU A 88 -19.52 -3.97 3.42
CA GLU A 88 -20.73 -4.78 3.52
C GLU A 88 -21.14 -5.05 4.98
N VAL A 89 -20.31 -4.67 5.95
CA VAL A 89 -20.62 -4.77 7.38
C VAL A 89 -21.67 -3.71 7.75
N SER A 90 -22.81 -4.15 8.27
CA SER A 90 -23.94 -3.28 8.64
C SER A 90 -23.68 -2.51 9.93
N SER A 91 -24.14 -1.26 9.98
CA SER A 91 -24.09 -0.40 11.18
C SER A 91 -24.92 -0.92 12.37
N THR A 92 -25.73 -1.97 12.16
CA THR A 92 -26.48 -2.65 13.23
C THR A 92 -25.56 -3.38 14.21
N ASN A 93 -24.41 -3.88 13.77
CA ASN A 93 -23.40 -4.48 14.63
C ASN A 93 -22.32 -3.43 14.93
N THR A 94 -22.56 -2.59 15.95
CA THR A 94 -21.75 -1.39 16.20
C THR A 94 -20.27 -1.69 16.45
N GLU A 95 -19.94 -2.82 17.07
CA GLU A 95 -18.55 -3.19 17.36
C GLU A 95 -17.79 -3.52 16.06
N LEU A 96 -18.27 -4.49 15.29
CA LEU A 96 -17.64 -4.87 14.01
C LEU A 96 -17.67 -3.73 12.99
N TRP A 97 -18.77 -2.97 12.95
CA TRP A 97 -18.92 -1.87 12.01
C TRP A 97 -17.93 -0.74 12.27
N THR A 98 -17.70 -0.38 13.54
CA THR A 98 -16.77 0.70 13.89
C THR A 98 -15.38 0.39 13.35
N GLU A 99 -14.91 -0.82 13.60
CA GLU A 99 -13.62 -1.28 13.11
C GLU A 99 -13.60 -1.35 11.58
N ALA A 100 -14.62 -1.96 10.97
CA ALA A 100 -14.72 -2.11 9.52
C ALA A 100 -14.64 -0.76 8.78
N VAL A 101 -15.27 0.30 9.30
CA VAL A 101 -15.18 1.65 8.73
C VAL A 101 -13.73 2.15 8.65
N PHE A 102 -12.95 1.99 9.72
CA PHE A 102 -11.56 2.45 9.73
C PHE A 102 -10.66 1.64 8.80
N PHE A 103 -10.83 0.31 8.75
CA PHE A 103 -10.06 -0.53 7.83
C PHE A 103 -10.45 -0.31 6.37
N ARG A 104 -11.74 -0.08 6.09
CA ARG A 104 -12.23 0.29 4.76
C ARG A 104 -11.61 1.59 4.29
N ALA A 105 -11.70 2.64 5.11
CA ALA A 105 -11.13 3.94 4.78
C ALA A 105 -9.61 3.83 4.54
N PHE A 106 -8.90 3.09 5.38
CA PHE A 106 -7.48 2.78 5.17
C PHE A 106 -7.23 2.07 3.84
N GLY A 107 -7.99 1.02 3.53
CA GLY A 107 -7.83 0.24 2.31
C GLY A 107 -8.04 1.09 1.05
N LEU A 108 -9.11 1.89 1.02
CA LEU A 108 -9.40 2.84 -0.07
C LEU A 108 -8.26 3.85 -0.26
N ALA A 109 -7.79 4.47 0.83
CA ALA A 109 -6.69 5.43 0.78
C ALA A 109 -5.39 4.80 0.26
N TYR A 110 -5.06 3.60 0.74
CA TYR A 110 -3.84 2.90 0.34
C TYR A 110 -3.86 2.48 -1.13
N SER A 111 -5.05 2.12 -1.65
CA SER A 111 -5.33 1.80 -3.05
C SER A 111 -5.41 3.04 -3.98
N GLY A 112 -5.08 4.23 -3.48
CA GLY A 112 -5.00 5.46 -4.30
C GLY A 112 -6.31 6.24 -4.38
N GLN A 113 -7.26 5.99 -3.48
CA GLN A 113 -8.55 6.67 -3.42
C GLN A 113 -8.76 7.43 -2.09
N PRO A 114 -7.82 8.29 -1.65
CA PRO A 114 -7.92 8.96 -0.35
C PRO A 114 -9.15 9.87 -0.22
N ASN A 115 -9.57 10.53 -1.30
CA ASN A 115 -10.73 11.43 -1.26
C ASN A 115 -12.04 10.67 -1.01
N ILE A 116 -12.17 9.45 -1.56
CA ILE A 116 -13.35 8.59 -1.32
C ILE A 116 -13.34 8.13 0.14
N ALA A 117 -12.18 7.73 0.65
CA ALA A 117 -12.04 7.35 2.06
C ALA A 117 -12.43 8.49 3.01
N ILE A 118 -11.97 9.71 2.75
CA ILE A 118 -12.35 10.91 3.53
C ILE A 118 -13.86 11.13 3.48
N GLN A 119 -14.46 11.07 2.29
CA GLN A 119 -15.89 11.27 2.10
C GLN A 119 -16.74 10.24 2.88
N GLU A 120 -16.30 8.98 2.94
CA GLU A 120 -16.97 7.97 3.75
C GLU A 120 -16.84 8.25 5.25
N LEU A 121 -15.64 8.62 5.71
CA LEU A 121 -15.42 9.00 7.10
C LEU A 121 -16.24 10.21 7.51
N ASP A 122 -16.41 11.22 6.65
CA ASP A 122 -17.21 12.42 6.93
C ASP A 122 -18.67 12.10 7.27
N GLN A 123 -19.22 11.03 6.70
CA GLN A 123 -20.62 10.60 6.94
C GLN A 123 -20.80 9.89 8.28
N VAL A 124 -19.71 9.52 8.95
CA VAL A 124 -19.74 8.75 10.19
C VAL A 124 -19.51 9.63 11.41
N THR A 125 -20.32 9.46 12.46
CA THR A 125 -20.10 10.09 13.76
C THR A 125 -19.95 9.02 14.82
N PHE A 126 -18.81 8.99 15.50
CA PHE A 126 -18.55 8.03 16.57
C PHE A 126 -18.94 8.64 17.92
N LYS A 127 -19.61 7.84 18.76
CA LYS A 127 -19.96 8.26 20.13
C LYS A 127 -18.76 8.23 21.07
N ASP A 128 -17.84 7.29 20.84
CA ASP A 128 -16.61 7.18 21.60
C ASP A 128 -15.63 8.29 21.14
N PRO A 129 -15.16 9.16 22.06
CA PRO A 129 -14.22 10.21 21.69
C PRO A 129 -12.90 9.67 21.13
N GLN A 130 -12.46 8.45 21.51
CA GLN A 130 -11.25 7.83 20.98
C GLN A 130 -11.38 7.54 19.48
N TYR A 131 -12.53 7.01 19.05
CA TYR A 131 -12.80 6.75 17.63
C TYR A 131 -13.07 8.04 16.86
N GLN A 132 -13.65 9.05 17.52
CA GLN A 132 -13.83 10.35 16.88
C GLN A 132 -12.47 11.01 16.59
N GLU A 133 -11.51 10.93 17.50
CA GLU A 133 -10.16 11.45 17.29
C GLU A 133 -9.38 10.61 16.26
N LEU A 134 -9.48 9.28 16.33
CA LEU A 134 -8.89 8.39 15.30
C LEU A 134 -9.42 8.71 13.89
N LYS A 135 -10.72 9.00 13.75
CA LYS A 135 -11.32 9.44 12.49
C LYS A 135 -10.63 10.72 12.01
N VAL A 136 -10.52 11.73 12.86
CA VAL A 136 -9.87 13.00 12.51
C VAL A 136 -8.42 12.79 12.09
N TYR A 137 -7.67 11.94 12.81
CA TYR A 137 -6.32 11.54 12.46
C TYR A 137 -6.26 10.88 11.06
N GLN A 138 -7.12 9.90 10.79
CA GLN A 138 -7.16 9.25 9.48
C GLN A 138 -7.50 10.23 8.36
N GLN A 139 -8.47 11.12 8.56
CA GLN A 139 -8.84 12.14 7.57
C GLN A 139 -7.68 13.09 7.28
N ALA A 140 -6.95 13.53 8.32
CA ALA A 140 -5.76 14.34 8.16
C ALA A 140 -4.66 13.60 7.37
N GLY A 141 -4.34 12.37 7.72
CA GLY A 141 -3.34 11.59 6.99
C GLY A 141 -3.73 11.31 5.53
N MET A 142 -5.01 11.05 5.27
CA MET A 142 -5.53 10.89 3.90
C MET A 142 -5.49 12.20 3.10
N ALA A 143 -5.74 13.35 3.74
CA ALA A 143 -5.59 14.66 3.11
C ALA A 143 -4.14 14.92 2.68
N LEU A 144 -3.15 14.54 3.51
CA LEU A 144 -1.74 14.61 3.13
C LEU A 144 -1.40 13.69 1.95
N LEU A 145 -1.94 12.46 1.91
CA LEU A 145 -1.79 11.57 0.76
C LEU A 145 -2.39 12.16 -0.52
N ALA A 146 -3.53 12.85 -0.41
CA ALA A 146 -4.15 13.58 -1.52
C ALA A 146 -3.44 14.90 -1.88
N ARG A 147 -2.43 15.32 -1.11
CA ARG A 147 -1.76 16.63 -1.19
C ARG A 147 -2.71 17.82 -0.97
N ASP A 148 -3.81 17.60 -0.25
CA ASP A 148 -4.72 18.65 0.15
C ASP A 148 -4.31 19.22 1.52
N PHE A 149 -3.38 20.18 1.50
CA PHE A 149 -2.88 20.81 2.71
C PHE A 149 -3.93 21.67 3.42
N ALA A 150 -4.94 22.17 2.70
CA ALA A 150 -6.00 22.96 3.30
C ALA A 150 -6.92 22.05 4.14
N ALA A 151 -7.33 20.91 3.58
CA ALA A 151 -8.08 19.89 4.31
C ALA A 151 -7.27 19.34 5.50
N TYR A 152 -5.96 19.10 5.31
CA TYR A 152 -5.10 18.68 6.41
C TYR A 152 -5.11 19.67 7.58
N GLU A 153 -4.89 20.97 7.32
CA GLU A 153 -4.88 21.99 8.38
C GLU A 153 -6.25 22.14 9.05
N GLN A 154 -7.35 21.84 8.35
CA GLN A 154 -8.68 21.78 8.95
C GLN A 154 -8.79 20.59 9.92
N TYR A 155 -8.44 19.37 9.49
CA TYR A 155 -8.58 18.17 10.33
C TYR A 155 -7.60 18.19 11.51
N LYS A 156 -6.37 18.64 11.31
CA LYS A 156 -5.33 18.77 12.35
C LYS A 156 -5.78 19.58 13.57
N GLN A 157 -6.72 20.52 13.43
CA GLN A 157 -7.27 21.27 14.57
C GLN A 157 -7.99 20.39 15.59
N GLY A 158 -8.45 19.21 15.17
CA GLY A 158 -9.08 18.22 16.05
C GLY A 158 -8.10 17.26 16.74
N PHE A 159 -6.79 17.39 16.49
CA PHE A 159 -5.78 16.62 17.22
C PHE A 159 -5.73 17.09 18.67
N THR A 160 -5.87 16.16 19.61
CA THR A 160 -5.76 16.48 21.03
C THR A 160 -4.50 15.91 21.64
N GLY A 161 -3.89 14.90 21.02
CA GLY A 161 -2.75 14.17 21.57
C GLY A 161 -3.08 13.41 22.86
N THR A 162 -4.37 13.24 23.18
CA THR A 162 -4.82 12.65 24.44
C THR A 162 -4.64 11.13 24.43
N TYR A 163 -4.81 10.49 23.28
CA TYR A 163 -4.76 9.02 23.17
C TYR A 163 -3.36 8.52 22.82
N PHE A 164 -2.66 7.97 23.81
CA PHE A 164 -1.32 7.39 23.67
C PHE A 164 -1.18 6.33 22.57
N ALA A 165 -2.28 5.70 22.15
CA ALA A 165 -2.27 4.70 21.09
C ALA A 165 -1.87 5.26 19.71
N PHE A 166 -2.03 6.59 19.50
CA PHE A 166 -1.72 7.24 18.23
C PHE A 166 -1.28 8.71 18.32
N ALA A 167 -0.96 9.20 19.53
CA ALA A 167 -0.54 10.60 19.72
C ALA A 167 0.81 10.92 19.06
N GLU A 168 1.73 9.95 18.97
CA GLU A 168 3.00 10.17 18.25
C GLU A 168 2.76 10.25 16.73
N GLU A 169 1.82 9.48 16.22
CA GLU A 169 1.40 9.48 14.82
C GLU A 169 0.77 10.84 14.42
N GLU A 170 -0.03 11.47 15.29
CA GLU A 170 -0.52 12.83 15.07
C GLU A 170 0.63 13.83 14.91
N LYS A 171 1.65 13.73 15.76
CA LYS A 171 2.85 14.58 15.70
C LYS A 171 3.72 14.28 14.47
N ASN A 172 3.89 13.01 14.11
CA ASN A 172 4.61 12.61 12.89
C ASN A 172 3.90 13.16 11.65
N SER A 173 2.56 13.15 11.61
CA SER A 173 1.81 13.73 10.49
C SER A 173 2.13 15.21 10.27
N GLN A 174 2.36 15.97 11.34
CA GLN A 174 2.75 17.39 11.26
C GLN A 174 4.14 17.55 10.66
N GLN A 175 5.08 16.70 11.07
CA GLN A 175 6.42 16.69 10.49
C GLN A 175 6.37 16.34 8.99
N TRP A 176 5.54 15.38 8.59
CA TRP A 176 5.35 15.04 7.18
C TRP A 176 4.71 16.17 6.39
N ALA A 177 3.73 16.87 6.96
CA ALA A 177 3.13 18.05 6.35
C ALA A 177 4.16 19.16 6.12
N ASP A 178 4.99 19.44 7.13
CA ASP A 178 6.07 20.42 7.05
C ASP A 178 7.12 20.03 6.01
N ASP A 179 7.55 18.77 6.00
CA ASP A 179 8.51 18.24 5.02
C ASP A 179 7.97 18.38 3.59
N LEU A 180 6.69 18.05 3.36
CA LEU A 180 6.05 18.14 2.05
C LEU A 180 5.93 19.61 1.58
N GLN A 181 5.53 20.53 2.46
CA GLN A 181 5.36 21.94 2.10
C GLN A 181 6.70 22.64 1.87
N ASN A 182 7.74 22.28 2.64
CA ASN A 182 9.05 22.92 2.57
C ASN A 182 10.00 22.25 1.58
N PHE A 183 9.60 21.16 0.91
CA PHE A 183 10.45 20.48 -0.05
C PHE A 183 10.71 21.36 -1.28
N PRO A 184 11.94 21.85 -1.50
CA PRO A 184 12.21 22.85 -2.54
C PRO A 184 12.17 22.26 -3.96
N GLY A 185 12.13 20.93 -4.10
CA GLY A 185 12.24 20.23 -5.37
C GLY A 185 13.59 20.45 -6.07
N LYS A 186 14.02 19.46 -6.84
CA LYS A 186 15.18 19.58 -7.74
C LYS A 186 14.68 19.92 -9.13
N ARG A 187 15.19 21.01 -9.70
CA ARG A 187 14.82 21.48 -11.05
C ARG A 187 15.60 20.70 -12.11
N PRO A 188 14.95 19.93 -13.02
CA PRO A 188 15.67 19.08 -13.97
C PRO A 188 16.54 19.85 -14.95
N TRP A 189 16.08 20.99 -15.47
CA TRP A 189 16.86 21.83 -16.39
C TRP A 189 18.11 22.42 -15.73
N LEU A 190 18.04 22.75 -14.43
CA LEU A 190 19.19 23.25 -13.68
C LEU A 190 20.23 22.15 -13.50
N ALA A 191 19.79 20.91 -13.22
CA ALA A 191 20.69 19.77 -13.18
C ALA A 191 21.39 19.54 -14.53
N GLY A 192 20.66 19.62 -15.64
CA GLY A 192 21.23 19.50 -16.99
C GLY A 192 22.27 20.59 -17.28
N THR A 193 21.94 21.86 -17.02
CA THR A 193 22.86 23.00 -17.26
C THR A 193 24.12 22.92 -16.41
N LEU A 194 24.01 22.56 -15.12
CA LEU A 194 25.18 22.33 -14.26
C LEU A 194 26.09 21.24 -14.81
N SER A 195 25.50 20.12 -15.27
CA SER A 195 26.25 19.00 -15.86
C SER A 195 26.83 19.30 -17.23
N ALA A 196 26.31 20.27 -17.97
CA ALA A 196 26.91 20.76 -19.20
C ALA A 196 28.16 21.60 -18.90
N ILE A 197 28.13 22.46 -17.89
CA ILE A 197 29.31 23.25 -17.52
C ILE A 197 30.41 22.35 -16.97
N VAL A 198 30.08 21.48 -16.01
CA VAL A 198 31.01 20.52 -15.42
C VAL A 198 30.32 19.15 -15.33
N PRO A 199 30.84 18.12 -16.03
CA PRO A 199 30.27 16.79 -15.98
C PRO A 199 30.06 16.28 -14.55
N GLY A 200 28.87 15.73 -14.28
CA GLY A 200 28.51 15.19 -12.97
C GLY A 200 27.92 16.18 -11.96
N LEU A 201 28.04 17.51 -12.15
CA LEU A 201 27.51 18.48 -11.16
C LEU A 201 25.99 18.43 -11.01
N GLY A 202 25.24 18.19 -12.07
CA GLY A 202 23.79 18.02 -11.99
C GLY A 202 23.38 16.82 -11.14
N ARG A 203 24.17 15.73 -11.16
CA ARG A 203 23.96 14.57 -10.29
C ARG A 203 24.28 14.88 -8.83
N VAL A 204 25.34 15.66 -8.58
CA VAL A 204 25.66 16.18 -7.25
C VAL A 204 24.52 17.07 -6.72
N TYR A 205 23.99 17.97 -7.55
CA TYR A 205 22.82 18.80 -7.22
C TYR A 205 21.59 17.97 -6.84
N ALA A 206 21.41 16.81 -7.48
CA ALA A 206 20.39 15.82 -7.16
C ALA A 206 20.74 14.93 -5.95
N ASN A 207 21.76 15.28 -5.16
CA ASN A 207 22.31 14.52 -4.03
C ASN A 207 22.87 13.12 -4.39
N LYS A 208 23.18 12.87 -5.67
CA LYS A 208 23.77 11.61 -6.17
C LYS A 208 25.29 11.75 -6.32
N TRP A 209 25.99 11.99 -5.21
CA TRP A 209 27.43 12.30 -5.17
C TRP A 209 28.29 11.24 -5.88
N GLY A 210 28.10 9.97 -5.56
CA GLY A 210 28.87 8.87 -6.18
C GLY A 210 28.69 8.80 -7.69
N GLN A 211 27.45 9.00 -8.17
CA GLN A 211 27.16 9.00 -9.60
C GLN A 211 27.73 10.24 -10.31
N GLY A 212 27.77 11.39 -9.63
CA GLY A 212 28.39 12.61 -10.14
C GLY A 212 29.90 12.48 -10.29
N LEU A 213 30.60 11.99 -9.26
CA LEU A 213 32.04 11.77 -9.31
C LEU A 213 32.45 10.76 -10.38
N ALA A 214 31.72 9.64 -10.49
CA ALA A 214 31.97 8.64 -11.53
C ALA A 214 31.87 9.24 -12.94
N THR A 215 30.86 10.07 -13.18
CA THR A 215 30.67 10.74 -14.48
C THR A 215 31.76 11.78 -14.75
N PHE A 216 32.16 12.55 -13.75
CA PHE A 216 33.26 13.50 -13.88
C PHE A 216 34.56 12.78 -14.31
N MET A 217 34.91 11.69 -13.63
CA MET A 217 36.10 10.90 -13.97
C MET A 217 36.00 10.28 -15.36
N GLN A 218 34.84 9.71 -15.71
CA GLN A 218 34.63 9.07 -17.00
C GLN A 218 34.81 10.06 -18.17
N VAL A 219 34.11 11.20 -18.13
CA VAL A 219 34.22 12.22 -19.17
C VAL A 219 35.62 12.86 -19.15
N GLY A 220 36.20 13.06 -17.97
CA GLY A 220 37.56 13.58 -17.80
C GLY A 220 38.63 12.69 -18.43
N VAL A 221 38.55 11.38 -18.27
CA VAL A 221 39.49 10.42 -18.90
C VAL A 221 39.38 10.50 -20.43
N PHE A 222 38.17 10.43 -21.00
CA PHE A 222 38.02 10.54 -22.45
C PHE A 222 38.46 11.90 -22.99
N GLY A 223 38.18 12.98 -22.26
CA GLY A 223 38.64 14.32 -22.59
C GLY A 223 40.17 14.44 -22.57
N ALA A 224 40.82 13.87 -21.56
CA ALA A 224 42.28 13.85 -21.45
C ALA A 224 42.93 13.06 -22.60
N GLN A 225 42.38 11.88 -22.92
CA GLN A 225 42.87 11.05 -24.03
C GLN A 225 42.67 11.73 -25.39
N ALA A 226 41.52 12.38 -25.61
CA ALA A 226 41.27 13.17 -26.81
C ALA A 226 42.23 14.36 -26.92
N TRP A 227 42.44 15.10 -25.83
CA TRP A 227 43.37 16.22 -25.77
C TRP A 227 44.82 15.81 -26.10
N GLU A 228 45.29 14.70 -25.53
CA GLU A 228 46.63 14.18 -25.83
C GLU A 228 46.77 13.79 -27.31
N GLY A 229 45.77 13.10 -27.86
CA GLY A 229 45.73 12.74 -29.28
C GLY A 229 45.74 13.96 -30.19
N TYR A 230 44.98 15.00 -29.86
CA TYR A 230 44.98 16.27 -30.58
C TYR A 230 46.35 16.97 -30.52
N ARG A 231 46.96 17.05 -29.34
CA ARG A 231 48.22 17.76 -29.13
C ARG A 231 49.41 17.07 -29.83
N LYS A 232 49.44 15.74 -29.87
CA LYS A 232 50.55 14.98 -30.45
C LYS A 232 50.41 14.77 -31.96
N ASP A 233 49.21 14.42 -32.41
CA ASP A 233 48.98 13.87 -33.75
C ASP A 233 47.99 14.72 -34.58
N GLY A 234 47.41 15.79 -34.02
CA GLY A 234 46.50 16.71 -34.68
C GLY A 234 45.05 16.20 -34.83
N LEU A 235 44.22 16.95 -35.57
CA LEU A 235 42.78 16.68 -35.74
C LEU A 235 42.46 15.41 -36.54
N VAL A 236 43.39 14.94 -37.36
CA VAL A 236 43.21 13.74 -38.21
C VAL A 236 43.63 12.46 -37.47
N SER A 237 44.12 12.58 -36.23
CA SER A 237 44.53 11.43 -35.42
C SER A 237 43.37 10.49 -35.13
N TRP A 238 43.56 9.20 -35.39
CA TRP A 238 42.58 8.18 -35.05
C TRP A 238 42.28 8.15 -33.54
N ARG A 239 43.28 8.47 -32.69
CA ARG A 239 43.13 8.54 -31.23
C ARG A 239 42.21 9.68 -30.84
N PHE A 240 42.44 10.87 -31.39
CA PHE A 240 41.59 12.03 -31.16
C PHE A 240 40.15 11.73 -31.60
N ILE A 241 39.95 11.28 -32.83
CA ILE A 241 38.60 11.02 -33.38
C ILE A 241 37.85 10.01 -32.52
N THR A 242 38.50 8.89 -32.17
CA THR A 242 37.87 7.83 -31.36
C THR A 242 37.48 8.32 -29.97
N PHE A 243 38.43 8.90 -29.22
CA PHE A 243 38.16 9.32 -27.84
C PHE A 243 37.27 10.56 -27.77
N ALA A 244 37.36 11.47 -28.75
CA ALA A 244 36.44 12.61 -28.83
C ALA A 244 35.01 12.16 -29.17
N ALA A 245 34.83 11.21 -30.09
CA ALA A 245 33.51 10.68 -30.43
C ALA A 245 32.87 9.97 -29.21
N VAL A 246 33.60 9.05 -28.59
CA VAL A 246 33.13 8.33 -27.39
C VAL A 246 32.90 9.29 -26.22
N GLY A 247 33.84 10.21 -25.99
CA GLY A 247 33.73 11.24 -24.95
C GLY A 247 32.52 12.16 -25.16
N SER A 248 32.21 12.53 -26.40
CA SER A 248 31.04 13.35 -26.74
C SER A 248 29.73 12.62 -26.43
N ILE A 249 29.65 11.33 -26.75
CA ILE A 249 28.49 10.49 -26.38
C ILE A 249 28.30 10.50 -24.87
N PHE A 250 29.35 10.18 -24.10
CA PHE A 250 29.26 10.17 -22.64
C PHE A 250 28.94 11.55 -22.04
N TYR A 251 29.45 12.62 -22.63
CA TYR A 251 29.17 13.98 -22.21
C TYR A 251 27.68 14.33 -22.41
N ILE A 252 27.10 14.03 -23.58
CA ILE A 252 25.67 14.24 -23.84
C ILE A 252 24.81 13.38 -22.90
N SER A 253 25.16 12.09 -22.75
CA SER A 253 24.47 11.19 -21.82
C SER A 253 24.52 11.66 -20.37
N ASN A 254 25.61 12.29 -19.95
CA ASN A 254 25.72 12.91 -18.62
C ASN A 254 24.69 14.03 -18.41
N VAL A 255 24.53 14.93 -19.39
CA VAL A 255 23.57 16.05 -19.29
C VAL A 255 22.16 15.51 -19.15
N VAL A 256 21.75 14.62 -20.06
CA VAL A 256 20.42 13.98 -20.05
C VAL A 256 20.22 13.17 -18.76
N GLY A 257 21.20 12.37 -18.36
CA GLY A 257 21.14 11.58 -17.12
C GLY A 257 21.05 12.44 -15.86
N SER A 258 21.54 13.67 -15.89
CA SER A 258 21.43 14.60 -14.75
C SER A 258 20.04 15.20 -14.61
N VAL A 259 19.35 15.45 -15.74
CA VAL A 259 17.93 15.83 -15.76
C VAL A 259 17.10 14.73 -15.10
N PHE A 260 17.30 13.47 -15.49
CA PHE A 260 16.63 12.32 -14.89
C PHE A 260 16.97 12.14 -13.41
N ALA A 261 18.22 12.31 -13.01
CA ALA A 261 18.62 12.21 -11.61
C ALA A 261 17.86 13.20 -10.71
N ALA A 262 17.61 14.43 -11.19
CA ALA A 262 16.82 15.42 -10.45
C ALA A 262 15.33 15.04 -10.36
N GLN A 263 14.74 14.53 -11.44
CA GLN A 263 13.36 14.03 -11.43
C GLN A 263 13.22 12.85 -10.46
N GLN A 264 14.13 11.89 -10.54
CA GLN A 264 14.16 10.73 -9.67
C GLN A 264 14.30 11.13 -8.20
N ARG A 265 15.15 12.12 -7.87
CA ARG A 265 15.28 12.61 -6.49
C ARG A 265 13.97 13.17 -5.93
N ASN A 266 13.17 13.82 -6.75
CA ASN A 266 11.86 14.36 -6.35
C ASN A 266 10.86 13.22 -6.15
N GLN A 267 10.82 12.27 -7.09
CA GLN A 267 9.95 11.10 -7.00
C GLN A 267 10.27 10.26 -5.75
N GLU A 268 11.55 9.95 -5.53
CA GLU A 268 12.05 9.23 -4.34
C GLU A 268 11.62 9.91 -3.03
N PHE A 269 11.58 11.26 -3.01
CA PHE A 269 11.11 11.99 -1.84
C PHE A 269 9.61 11.77 -1.60
N TYR A 270 8.77 11.99 -2.61
CA TYR A 270 7.32 11.82 -2.46
C TYR A 270 6.92 10.38 -2.15
N GLU A 271 7.54 9.40 -2.81
CA GLU A 271 7.29 7.98 -2.55
C GLU A 271 7.69 7.58 -1.12
N ALA A 272 8.81 8.11 -0.61
CA ALA A 272 9.23 7.84 0.76
C ALA A 272 8.26 8.43 1.79
N VAL A 273 7.76 9.65 1.56
CA VAL A 273 6.78 10.27 2.45
C VAL A 273 5.44 9.54 2.37
N ASP A 274 4.95 9.20 1.18
CA ASP A 274 3.69 8.46 1.00
C ASP A 274 3.74 7.09 1.70
N TYR A 275 4.86 6.39 1.59
CA TYR A 275 5.07 5.12 2.28
C TYR A 275 5.00 5.29 3.80
N ARG A 276 5.65 6.33 4.35
CA ARG A 276 5.63 6.61 5.79
C ARG A 276 4.24 7.01 6.28
N LEU A 277 3.55 7.90 5.57
CA LEU A 277 2.17 8.28 5.89
C LEU A 277 1.24 7.07 5.91
N LYS A 278 1.36 6.18 4.91
CA LYS A 278 0.58 4.95 4.85
C LYS A 278 0.88 4.00 6.01
N LEU A 279 2.14 3.88 6.45
CA LEU A 279 2.50 3.12 7.64
C LEU A 279 1.92 3.75 8.92
N ASP A 280 2.07 5.05 9.10
CA ASP A 280 1.58 5.77 10.27
C ASP A 280 0.04 5.73 10.34
N LEU A 281 -0.66 5.69 9.21
CA LEU A 281 -2.12 5.49 9.17
C LEU A 281 -2.54 4.07 9.59
N HIS A 282 -1.67 3.08 9.39
CA HIS A 282 -1.92 1.69 9.77
C HIS A 282 -1.73 1.45 11.28
N MET A 283 -0.72 2.08 11.88
CA MET A 283 -0.28 1.82 13.25
C MET A 283 -1.40 1.91 14.31
N PRO A 284 -2.30 2.92 14.29
CA PRO A 284 -3.39 3.01 15.24
C PRO A 284 -4.39 1.86 15.11
N LEU A 285 -4.67 1.41 13.87
CA LEU A 285 -5.60 0.31 13.63
C LEU A 285 -5.09 -0.98 14.27
N ARG A 286 -3.80 -1.27 14.13
CA ARG A 286 -3.17 -2.42 14.74
C ARG A 286 -3.09 -2.33 16.27
N THR A 287 -3.04 -1.12 16.82
CA THR A 287 -2.95 -0.92 18.28
C THR A 287 -4.32 -1.01 18.94
N LEU A 288 -5.35 -0.47 18.30
CA LEU A 288 -6.71 -0.40 18.85
C LEU A 288 -7.55 -1.65 18.57
N PHE A 289 -7.38 -2.27 17.41
CA PHE A 289 -8.25 -3.34 16.92
C PHE A 289 -7.53 -4.69 16.79
N ARG A 290 -6.87 -5.10 17.88
CA ARG A 290 -6.11 -6.35 17.95
C ARG A 290 -6.99 -7.60 17.94
#